data_AF-A0A924SVG8-F1
#
_entry.id   AF-A0A924SVG8-F1
#
_cell.length_a   1.000
_cell.length_b   1.000
_cell.length_c   1.000
_cell.angle_alpha   90.00
_cell.angle_beta   90.00
_cell.angle_gamma   90.00
#
_symmetry.space_group_name_H-M   'P 1'
#
loop_
_entity.id
_entity.type
_entity.pdbx_description
1 polymer ?
#
loop_
_entity_poly.entity_id
_entity_poly.type
_entity_poly.pdbx_seq_one_letter_code
_entity_poly.pdbx_strand_id
1 'polypeptide(L)'
;MKNFTSALTSNQKNLGSLLFKLLLAFTFLHASVEKFAGGGVPDWFSKQFATTIIASLPGGVGGGFYGIAALEAVSGISLVLAIVFSLRSSRQKADFWAAVGFLLSEVTFFALGAGLRISHQYSEAASLFQYFTATLILHVLLTELSSDRVS
;
A
#
# COMPACT_ATOMS: atom_id res chain seq x y z
N MET A 1 28.51 -16.01 23.72
CA MET A 1 27.55 -16.47 22.69
C MET A 1 26.22 -15.70 22.68
N LYS A 2 25.60 -15.33 23.81
CA LYS A 2 24.30 -14.61 23.84
C LYS A 2 24.26 -13.28 23.04
N ASN A 3 25.36 -12.51 23.02
CA ASN A 3 25.39 -11.20 22.33
C ASN A 3 25.35 -11.32 20.79
N PHE A 4 25.96 -12.36 20.21
CA PHE A 4 26.05 -12.53 18.76
C PHE A 4 24.70 -12.94 18.16
N THR A 5 23.95 -13.80 18.85
CA THR A 5 22.62 -14.24 18.44
C THR A 5 21.59 -13.10 18.50
N SER A 6 21.73 -12.18 19.46
CA SER A 6 20.85 -10.99 19.55
C SER A 6 21.09 -9.97 18.42
N ALA A 7 22.32 -9.82 17.97
CA ALA A 7 22.67 -8.88 16.90
C ALA A 7 22.18 -9.38 15.52
N LEU A 8 22.30 -10.69 15.27
CA LEU A 8 21.82 -11.32 14.04
C LEU A 8 20.31 -11.21 13.87
N THR A 9 19.55 -11.41 14.96
CA THR A 9 18.08 -11.31 14.94
C THR A 9 17.58 -9.88 14.77
N SER A 10 18.28 -8.88 15.33
CA SER A 10 17.97 -7.46 15.14
C SER A 10 18.16 -7.01 13.68
N ASN A 11 19.26 -7.40 13.04
CA ASN A 11 19.55 -7.02 11.65
C ASN A 11 18.56 -7.65 10.65
N GLN A 12 18.17 -8.90 10.84
CA GLN A 12 17.18 -9.55 9.98
C GLN A 12 15.79 -8.90 10.08
N LYS A 13 15.35 -8.49 11.28
CA LYS A 13 14.08 -7.79 11.50
C LYS A 13 14.04 -6.43 10.79
N ASN A 14 15.13 -5.66 10.86
CA ASN A 14 15.22 -4.37 10.19
C ASN A 14 15.21 -4.53 8.66
N LEU A 15 15.85 -5.58 8.13
CA LEU A 15 15.83 -5.89 6.70
C LEU A 15 14.43 -6.28 6.21
N GLY A 16 13.72 -7.16 6.93
CA GLY A 16 12.36 -7.57 6.54
C GLY A 16 11.37 -6.40 6.49
N SER A 17 11.41 -5.52 7.50
CA SER A 17 10.58 -4.30 7.51
C SER A 17 10.91 -3.34 6.37
N LEU A 18 12.21 -3.19 6.07
CA LEU A 18 12.67 -2.34 4.97
C LEU A 18 12.20 -2.89 3.61
N LEU A 19 12.40 -4.18 3.36
CA LEU A 19 12.00 -4.85 2.12
C LEU A 19 10.49 -4.78 1.91
N PHE A 20 9.71 -4.96 2.97
CA PHE A 20 8.25 -4.87 2.88
C PHE A 20 7.77 -3.46 2.51
N LYS A 21 8.31 -2.43 3.18
CA LYS A 21 8.02 -1.03 2.82
C LYS A 21 8.41 -0.73 1.38
N LEU A 22 9.57 -1.23 0.94
CA LEU A 22 10.07 -1.02 -0.42
C LEU A 22 9.19 -1.70 -1.46
N LEU A 23 8.74 -2.93 -1.20
CA LEU A 23 7.81 -3.65 -2.06
C LEU A 23 6.51 -2.86 -2.26
N LEU A 24 5.86 -2.47 -1.16
CA LEU A 24 4.62 -1.69 -1.25
C LEU A 24 4.83 -0.32 -1.90
N ALA A 25 5.92 0.37 -1.55
CA ALA A 25 6.26 1.65 -2.17
C ALA A 25 6.38 1.50 -3.70
N PHE A 26 7.11 0.49 -4.16
CA PHE A 26 7.26 0.21 -5.59
C PHE A 26 5.90 -0.10 -6.24
N THR A 27 5.11 -1.00 -5.65
CA THR A 27 3.80 -1.39 -6.18
C THR A 27 2.88 -0.18 -6.36
N PHE A 28 2.73 0.66 -5.34
CA PHE A 28 1.81 1.79 -5.40
C PHE A 28 2.35 2.96 -6.24
N LEU A 29 3.65 3.25 -6.20
CA LEU A 29 4.23 4.28 -7.07
C LEU A 29 4.13 3.89 -8.54
N HIS A 30 4.45 2.64 -8.87
CA HIS A 30 4.33 2.16 -10.24
C HIS A 30 2.88 2.26 -10.75
N ALA A 31 1.93 1.74 -9.96
CA ALA A 31 0.51 1.77 -10.31
C ALA A 31 -0.02 3.22 -10.48
N SER A 32 0.45 4.16 -9.67
CA SER A 32 0.07 5.57 -9.77
C SER A 32 0.68 6.24 -11.00
N VAL A 33 1.97 6.04 -11.25
CA VAL A 33 2.68 6.60 -12.41
C VAL A 33 2.03 6.14 -13.71
N GLU A 34 1.70 4.85 -13.83
CA GLU A 34 1.00 4.34 -15.03
C GLU A 34 -0.34 5.05 -15.27
N LYS A 35 -1.10 5.36 -14.21
CA LYS A 35 -2.39 6.05 -14.33
C LYS A 35 -2.24 7.53 -14.71
N PHE A 36 -1.24 8.22 -14.17
CA PHE A 36 -1.01 9.63 -14.50
C PHE A 36 -0.31 9.80 -15.86
N ALA A 37 0.61 8.91 -16.22
CA ALA A 37 1.36 8.98 -17.48
C ALA A 37 0.62 8.34 -18.67
N GLY A 38 -0.38 7.49 -18.42
CA GLY A 38 -1.10 6.72 -19.45
C GLY A 38 -2.00 7.51 -20.40
N GLY A 39 -1.99 8.84 -20.35
CA GLY A 39 -2.71 9.70 -21.30
C GLY A 39 -4.23 9.81 -21.07
N GLY A 40 -4.76 9.26 -19.98
CA GLY A 40 -6.18 9.35 -19.66
C GLY A 40 -6.73 8.14 -18.90
N VAL A 41 -8.05 8.16 -18.69
CA VAL A 41 -8.79 6.98 -18.20
C VAL A 41 -8.92 5.99 -19.35
N PRO A 42 -8.43 4.75 -19.22
CA PRO A 42 -8.53 3.76 -20.30
C PRO A 42 -9.99 3.42 -20.65
N ASP A 43 -10.26 3.11 -21.93
CA ASP A 43 -11.59 2.75 -22.40
C ASP A 43 -12.20 1.56 -21.67
N TRP A 44 -11.38 0.55 -21.34
CA TRP A 44 -11.84 -0.63 -20.61
C TRP A 44 -12.32 -0.26 -19.20
N PHE A 45 -11.66 0.70 -18.54
CA PHE A 45 -12.02 1.14 -17.19
C PHE A 45 -13.32 1.96 -17.23
N SER A 46 -13.43 2.87 -18.21
CA SER A 46 -14.66 3.63 -18.47
C SER A 46 -15.85 2.71 -18.72
N LYS A 47 -15.69 1.69 -19.59
CA LYS A 47 -16.74 0.72 -19.91
C LYS A 47 -17.11 -0.16 -18.72
N GLN A 48 -16.12 -0.61 -17.94
CA GLN A 48 -16.32 -1.47 -16.77
C GLN A 48 -17.20 -0.82 -15.70
N PHE A 49 -17.08 0.51 -15.52
CA PHE A 49 -17.80 1.25 -14.48
C PHE A 49 -19.00 2.05 -14.97
N ALA A 50 -19.29 2.05 -16.28
CA ALA A 50 -20.30 2.90 -16.91
C ALA A 50 -21.72 2.75 -16.33
N THR A 51 -22.10 1.55 -15.88
CA THR A 51 -23.43 1.24 -15.33
C THR A 51 -23.44 1.18 -13.79
N THR A 52 -22.32 1.54 -13.15
CA THR A 52 -22.14 1.43 -11.70
C THR A 52 -22.42 2.75 -10.99
N ILE A 53 -22.54 2.71 -9.66
CA ILE A 53 -22.70 3.92 -8.84
C ILE A 53 -21.54 4.91 -9.03
N ILE A 54 -20.34 4.45 -9.39
CA ILE A 54 -19.16 5.30 -9.59
C ILE A 54 -19.37 6.25 -10.78
N ALA A 55 -20.07 5.83 -11.83
CA ALA A 55 -20.37 6.69 -12.97
C ALA A 55 -21.28 7.88 -12.61
N SER A 56 -22.07 7.76 -11.54
CA SER A 56 -22.97 8.81 -11.06
C SER A 56 -22.33 9.83 -10.11
N LEU A 57 -21.10 9.57 -9.65
CA LEU A 57 -20.39 10.47 -8.74
C LEU A 57 -19.88 11.73 -9.47
N PRO A 58 -19.63 12.84 -8.75
CA PRO A 58 -18.95 14.01 -9.32
C PRO A 58 -17.60 13.62 -9.93
N GLY A 59 -17.37 14.01 -11.20
CA GLY A 59 -16.20 13.59 -11.97
C GLY A 59 -16.31 12.20 -12.61
N GLY A 60 -17.41 11.48 -12.36
CA GLY A 60 -17.74 10.18 -12.93
C GLY A 60 -16.64 9.14 -12.72
N VAL A 61 -16.50 8.24 -13.69
CA VAL A 61 -15.48 7.18 -13.68
C VAL A 61 -14.06 7.75 -13.62
N GLY A 62 -13.82 8.91 -14.25
CA GLY A 62 -12.50 9.55 -14.24
C GLY A 62 -12.11 10.09 -12.86
N GLY A 63 -13.06 10.66 -12.12
CA GLY A 63 -12.84 11.07 -10.73
C GLY A 63 -12.41 9.90 -9.85
N GLY A 64 -13.09 8.75 -9.99
CA GLY A 64 -12.71 7.51 -9.30
C GLY A 64 -11.31 7.02 -9.70
N PHE A 65 -11.02 7.00 -11.00
CA PHE A 65 -9.72 6.57 -11.53
C PHE A 65 -8.56 7.41 -10.96
N TYR A 66 -8.65 8.74 -11.05
CA TYR A 66 -7.61 9.63 -10.56
C TYR A 66 -7.60 9.76 -9.03
N GLY A 67 -8.73 9.54 -8.36
CA GLY A 67 -8.79 9.41 -6.91
C GLY A 67 -7.98 8.21 -6.41
N ILE A 68 -8.14 7.05 -7.06
CA ILE A 68 -7.31 5.86 -6.80
C ILE A 68 -5.84 6.16 -7.11
N ALA A 69 -5.54 6.77 -8.26
CA ALA A 69 -4.17 7.10 -8.64
C ALA A 69 -3.47 8.02 -7.61
N ALA A 70 -4.20 8.98 -7.05
CA ALA A 70 -3.72 9.86 -6.00
C ALA A 70 -3.51 9.12 -4.68
N LEU A 71 -4.43 8.23 -4.30
CA LEU A 71 -4.31 7.42 -3.09
C LEU A 71 -3.09 6.48 -3.15
N GLU A 72 -2.88 5.84 -4.30
CA GLU A 72 -1.69 5.04 -4.58
C GLU A 72 -0.42 5.89 -4.48
N ALA A 73 -0.41 7.10 -5.08
CA ALA A 73 0.73 8.01 -5.00
C ALA A 73 1.09 8.36 -3.56
N VAL A 74 0.10 8.79 -2.76
CA VAL A 74 0.33 9.22 -1.37
C VAL A 74 0.77 8.03 -0.51
N SER A 75 0.20 6.84 -0.74
CA SER A 75 0.64 5.60 -0.06
C SER A 75 2.11 5.31 -0.34
N GLY A 76 2.49 5.29 -1.63
CA GLY A 76 3.85 5.02 -2.07
C GLY A 76 4.87 6.06 -1.58
N ILE A 77 4.53 7.36 -1.69
CA ILE A 77 5.38 8.47 -1.21
C ILE A 77 5.58 8.38 0.31
N SER A 78 4.52 8.09 1.07
CA SER A 78 4.62 7.96 2.53
C SER A 78 5.56 6.83 2.93
N LEU A 79 5.51 5.69 2.23
CA LEU A 79 6.43 4.58 2.46
C LEU A 79 7.88 4.91 2.08
N VAL A 80 8.10 5.65 0.98
CA VAL A 80 9.43 6.17 0.64
C VAL A 80 9.96 7.11 1.72
N LEU A 81 9.14 8.03 2.23
CA LEU A 81 9.52 8.91 3.32
C LEU A 81 9.87 8.11 4.58
N ALA A 82 9.09 7.06 4.90
CA ALA A 82 9.38 6.17 6.01
C ALA A 82 10.76 5.50 5.88
N ILE A 83 11.11 5.04 4.68
CA ILE A 83 12.42 4.46 4.37
C ILE A 83 13.53 5.51 4.56
N VAL A 84 13.37 6.70 3.97
CA VAL A 84 14.37 7.78 4.06
C VAL A 84 14.61 8.21 5.51
N PHE A 85 13.55 8.37 6.30
CA PHE A 85 13.70 8.73 7.72
C PHE A 85 14.27 7.59 8.57
N SER A 86 14.01 6.32 8.21
CA SER A 86 14.64 5.17 8.84
C SER A 86 16.16 5.20 8.64
N LEU A 87 16.63 5.52 7.42
CA LEU A 87 18.05 5.62 7.09
C LEU A 87 18.74 6.83 7.75
N ARG A 88 18.00 7.89 8.08
CA ARG A 88 18.50 9.07 8.79
C ARG A 88 18.38 8.96 10.31
N SER A 89 18.11 7.77 10.85
CA SER A 89 17.94 7.52 12.29
C SER A 89 16.84 8.37 12.96
N SER A 90 15.88 8.89 12.20
CA SER A 90 14.76 9.68 12.73
C SER A 90 13.56 8.78 12.98
N ARG A 91 13.63 7.98 14.05
CA ARG A 91 12.68 6.89 14.34
C ARG A 91 11.22 7.37 14.41
N GLN A 92 10.95 8.46 15.13
CA GLN A 92 9.60 9.00 15.26
C GLN A 92 8.96 9.37 13.90
N LYS A 93 9.74 10.00 13.01
CA LYS A 93 9.26 10.36 11.66
C LYS A 93 9.08 9.11 10.80
N ALA A 94 10.02 8.17 10.87
CA ALA A 94 9.94 6.92 10.14
C ALA A 94 8.68 6.13 10.52
N ASP A 95 8.38 6.01 11.81
CA ASP A 95 7.22 5.29 12.33
C ASP A 95 5.90 5.99 11.92
N PHE A 96 5.84 7.32 12.00
CA PHE A 96 4.69 8.09 11.54
C PHE A 96 4.40 7.88 10.05
N TRP A 97 5.41 8.06 9.19
CA TRP A 97 5.24 7.90 7.74
C TRP A 97 4.97 6.45 7.34
N ALA A 98 5.52 5.48 8.08
CA ALA A 98 5.18 4.08 7.89
C ALA A 98 3.70 3.84 8.21
N ALA A 99 3.21 4.32 9.35
CA ALA A 99 1.81 4.17 9.75
C ALA A 99 0.85 4.79 8.73
N VAL A 100 1.14 6.01 8.26
CA VAL A 100 0.36 6.67 7.20
C VAL A 100 0.38 5.85 5.91
N GLY A 101 1.57 5.42 5.47
CA GLY A 101 1.73 4.62 4.27
C GLY A 101 0.93 3.33 4.30
N PHE A 102 1.05 2.55 5.39
CA PHE A 102 0.30 1.31 5.57
C PHE A 102 -1.20 1.54 5.62
N LEU A 103 -1.68 2.51 6.41
CA LEU A 103 -3.11 2.82 6.48
C LEU A 103 -3.68 3.15 5.10
N LEU A 104 -2.99 3.99 4.32
CA LEU A 104 -3.44 4.35 2.98
C LEU A 104 -3.36 3.17 2.00
N SER A 105 -2.37 2.29 2.14
CA SER A 105 -2.31 1.04 1.37
C SER A 105 -3.52 0.15 1.63
N GLU A 106 -3.91 -0.03 2.89
CA GLU A 106 -5.11 -0.82 3.26
C GLU A 106 -6.39 -0.18 2.69
N VAL A 107 -6.53 1.14 2.79
CA VAL A 107 -7.65 1.87 2.17
C VAL A 107 -7.64 1.70 0.64
N THR A 108 -6.47 1.71 0.01
CA THR A 108 -6.32 1.52 -1.43
C THR A 108 -6.76 0.13 -1.87
N PHE A 109 -6.29 -0.91 -1.18
CA PHE A 109 -6.71 -2.29 -1.44
C PHE A 109 -8.22 -2.45 -1.26
N PHE A 110 -8.79 -1.88 -0.20
CA PHE A 110 -10.22 -1.92 0.02
C PHE A 110 -10.99 -1.22 -1.10
N ALA A 111 -10.57 -0.03 -1.51
CA ALA A 111 -11.22 0.73 -2.59
C ALA A 111 -11.17 -0.01 -3.93
N LEU A 112 -10.00 -0.56 -4.28
CA LEU A 112 -9.82 -1.38 -5.48
C LEU A 112 -10.70 -2.64 -5.43
N GLY A 113 -10.72 -3.34 -4.28
CA GLY A 113 -11.51 -4.57 -4.09
C GLY A 113 -13.01 -4.30 -4.16
N ALA A 114 -13.47 -3.20 -3.57
CA ALA A 114 -14.84 -2.74 -3.67
C ALA A 114 -15.20 -2.38 -5.13
N GLY A 115 -14.29 -1.69 -5.84
CA GLY A 115 -14.46 -1.40 -7.27
C GLY A 115 -14.67 -2.68 -8.09
N LEU A 116 -13.80 -3.67 -7.91
CA LEU A 116 -13.91 -4.97 -8.59
C LEU A 116 -15.23 -5.68 -8.28
N ARG A 117 -15.70 -5.64 -7.02
CA ARG A 117 -17.00 -6.20 -6.62
C ARG A 117 -18.17 -5.48 -7.30
N ILE A 118 -18.15 -4.16 -7.34
CA ILE A 118 -19.19 -3.34 -7.97
C ILE A 118 -19.24 -3.61 -9.48
N SER A 119 -18.10 -3.85 -10.12
CA SER A 119 -18.03 -4.23 -11.53
C SER A 119 -18.16 -5.74 -11.80
N HIS A 120 -18.60 -6.52 -10.81
CA HIS A 120 -18.81 -7.97 -10.91
C HIS A 120 -17.56 -8.81 -11.26
N GLN A 121 -16.36 -8.30 -11.00
CA GLN A 121 -15.09 -9.01 -11.14
C GLN A 121 -14.72 -9.74 -9.84
N TYR A 122 -15.47 -10.80 -9.53
CA TYR A 122 -15.39 -11.49 -8.25
C TYR A 122 -14.08 -12.27 -8.04
N SER A 123 -13.50 -12.81 -9.11
CA SER A 123 -12.26 -13.58 -9.04
C SER A 123 -11.08 -12.66 -8.70
N GLU A 124 -10.99 -11.54 -9.41
CA GLU A 124 -9.99 -10.50 -9.20
C GLU A 124 -10.14 -9.86 -7.82
N ALA A 125 -11.38 -9.59 -7.40
CA ALA A 125 -11.66 -9.10 -6.05
C ALA A 125 -11.15 -10.08 -4.98
N ALA A 126 -11.36 -11.38 -5.16
CA ALA A 126 -10.88 -12.40 -4.23
C ALA A 126 -9.35 -12.43 -4.15
N SER A 127 -8.66 -12.36 -5.29
CA SER A 127 -7.19 -12.24 -5.32
C SER A 127 -6.72 -10.98 -4.59
N LEU A 128 -7.40 -9.85 -4.76
CA LEU A 128 -7.04 -8.61 -4.08
C LEU A 128 -7.24 -8.70 -2.56
N PHE A 129 -8.31 -9.35 -2.09
CA PHE A 129 -8.51 -9.63 -0.67
C PHE A 129 -7.41 -10.52 -0.08
N GLN A 130 -6.85 -11.45 -0.86
CA GLN A 130 -5.69 -12.23 -0.42
C GLN A 130 -4.45 -11.35 -0.25
N TYR A 131 -4.17 -10.45 -1.20
CA TYR A 131 -3.05 -9.50 -1.08
C TYR A 131 -3.21 -8.54 0.10
N PHE A 132 -4.41 -8.00 0.30
CA PHE A 132 -4.78 -7.21 1.47
C PHE A 132 -4.50 -7.98 2.78
N THR A 133 -5.01 -9.20 2.88
CA THR A 133 -4.86 -10.03 4.08
C THR A 133 -3.39 -10.38 4.34
N ALA A 134 -2.64 -10.73 3.29
CA ALA A 134 -1.21 -11.02 3.40
C ALA A 134 -0.41 -9.78 3.84
N THR A 135 -0.76 -8.60 3.31
CA THR A 135 -0.15 -7.32 3.68
C THR A 135 -0.41 -7.01 5.15
N LEU A 136 -1.66 -7.16 5.60
CA LEU A 136 -2.04 -6.94 7.00
C LEU A 136 -1.33 -7.91 7.96
N ILE A 137 -1.31 -9.20 7.65
CA ILE A 137 -0.61 -10.21 8.46
C ILE A 137 0.88 -9.87 8.53
N LEU A 138 1.52 -9.56 7.41
CA LEU A 138 2.94 -9.23 7.37
C LEU A 138 3.24 -7.95 8.16
N HIS A 139 2.38 -6.94 8.07
CA HIS A 139 2.49 -5.71 8.86
C HIS A 139 2.40 -5.99 10.37
N VAL A 140 1.40 -6.75 10.81
CA VAL A 140 1.24 -7.15 12.22
C VAL A 140 2.46 -7.93 12.70
N LEU A 141 2.88 -8.96 11.95
CA LEU A 141 4.06 -9.77 12.31
C LEU A 141 5.32 -8.93 12.46
N LEU A 142 5.58 -8.02 11.52
CA LEU A 142 6.75 -7.14 11.58
C LEU A 142 6.68 -6.13 12.73
N THR A 143 5.47 -5.75 13.14
CA THR A 143 5.24 -4.83 14.26
C THR A 143 5.42 -5.52 15.60
N GLU A 144 4.83 -6.71 15.79
CA GLU A 144 5.02 -7.53 16.99
C GLU A 144 6.49 -7.88 17.19
N LEU A 145 7.17 -8.33 16.13
CA LEU A 145 8.60 -8.62 16.17
C LEU A 145 9.46 -7.38 16.52
N SER A 146 8.94 -6.18 16.33
CA SER A 146 9.63 -4.93 16.67
C SER A 146 9.39 -4.47 18.12
N SER A 147 8.30 -4.91 18.74
CA SER A 147 7.86 -4.55 20.11
C SER A 147 8.74 -5.17 21.20
N ASP A 148 9.27 -6.38 20.98
CA ASP A 148 10.20 -7.10 21.87
C ASP A 148 11.52 -6.35 22.19
N ARG A 149 11.73 -5.14 21.67
CA ARG A 149 12.90 -4.29 21.94
C ARG A 149 12.76 -3.41 23.19
N VAL A 150 11.58 -3.31 23.78
CA VAL A 150 11.28 -2.34 24.86
C VAL A 150 11.15 -2.99 26.25
N SER A 151 11.11 -4.32 26.33
CA SER A 151 11.15 -5.11 27.57
C SER A 151 12.53 -5.68 27.84
#